data_AF-A0A8B3KSY1-F1
#
_entry.id   AF-A0A8B3KSY1-F1
#
_cell.length_a   1.000
_cell.length_b   1.000
_cell.length_c   1.000
_cell.angle_alpha   90.00
_cell.angle_beta   90.00
_cell.angle_gamma   90.00
#
_symmetry.space_group_name_H-M   'P 1'
#
loop_
_entity.id
_entity.type
_entity.pdbx_description
1 polymer ?
#
loop_
_entity_poly.entity_id
_entity_poly.type
_entity_poly.pdbx_seq_one_letter_code
_entity_poly.pdbx_strand_id
1 'polypeptide(L)'
;AYAPWSGRHVGVLGIEDGRAAVGHAASLGDNWLKHEGVATAFALAEGRSVSFRHVIGAVPAADVEPPSGLEQATDRLRILAQNGSAKEIPFDGDFLRISRSVPA
;
A
#
# COMPACT_ATOMS: atom_id res chain seq x y z
N ALA A 1 -18.08 11.70 0.06
CA ALA A 1 -16.82 11.38 0.76
C ALA A 1 -15.65 11.84 -0.11
N TYR A 2 -14.59 12.40 0.48
CA TYR A 2 -13.35 12.72 -0.25
C TYR A 2 -12.45 11.48 -0.27
N ALA A 3 -11.60 11.36 -1.30
CA ALA A 3 -10.57 10.32 -1.29
C ALA A 3 -9.66 10.52 -0.06
N PRO A 4 -9.28 9.44 0.65
CA PRO A 4 -8.48 9.54 1.88
C PRO A 4 -7.14 10.27 1.70
N TRP A 5 -6.65 10.39 0.45
CA TRP A 5 -5.39 11.05 0.08
C TRP A 5 -5.60 12.28 -0.82
N SER A 6 -6.58 13.12 -0.50
CA SER A 6 -6.94 14.32 -1.29
C SER A 6 -6.03 15.54 -1.09
N GLY A 7 -4.91 15.41 -0.37
CA GLY A 7 -4.02 16.53 -0.02
C GLY A 7 -4.62 17.53 0.99
N ARG A 8 -5.87 17.33 1.42
CA ARG A 8 -6.56 18.20 2.40
C ARG A 8 -6.15 17.94 3.85
N HIS A 9 -5.70 16.73 4.14
CA HIS A 9 -5.15 16.39 5.46
C HIS A 9 -3.73 16.94 5.55
N VAL A 10 -3.55 17.97 6.38
CA VAL A 10 -2.25 18.57 6.69
C VAL A 10 -1.76 18.07 8.06
N GLY A 11 -0.44 17.96 8.25
CA GLY A 11 0.13 17.47 9.50
C GLY A 11 0.02 15.95 9.71
N VAL A 12 -0.08 15.18 8.62
CA VAL A 12 -0.07 13.70 8.69
C VAL A 12 1.28 13.24 9.23
N LEU A 13 1.25 12.50 10.35
CA LEU A 13 2.46 12.00 11.03
C LEU A 13 2.91 10.63 10.51
N GLY A 14 2.02 9.88 9.87
CA GLY A 14 2.32 8.54 9.39
C GLY A 14 1.20 7.94 8.55
N ILE A 15 1.53 6.84 7.89
CA ILE A 15 0.61 5.99 7.13
C ILE A 15 0.71 4.60 7.75
N GLU A 16 -0.44 4.00 8.04
CA GLU A 16 -0.53 2.63 8.57
C GLU A 16 -1.35 1.77 7.61
N ASP A 17 -0.74 0.70 7.12
CA ASP A 17 -1.43 -0.39 6.44
C ASP A 17 -1.63 -1.52 7.45
N GLY A 18 -2.89 -1.89 7.71
CA GLY A 18 -3.22 -2.89 8.71
C GLY A 18 -4.38 -3.78 8.29
N ARG A 19 -4.34 -5.03 8.76
CA ARG A 19 -5.47 -5.95 8.79
C ARG A 19 -5.91 -6.05 10.24
N ALA A 20 -6.80 -5.16 10.65
CA ALA A 20 -7.18 -4.99 12.06
C ALA A 20 -8.62 -4.49 12.21
N ALA A 21 -9.22 -4.79 13.36
CA ALA A 21 -10.29 -3.99 13.94
C ALA A 21 -9.66 -2.94 14.88
N VAL A 22 -10.44 -1.97 15.36
CA VAL A 22 -9.93 -0.98 16.32
C VAL A 22 -9.55 -1.67 17.63
N GLY A 23 -8.26 -1.82 17.87
CA GLY A 23 -7.68 -2.49 19.04
C GLY A 23 -7.25 -3.94 18.78
N HIS A 24 -6.13 -4.35 19.39
CA HIS A 24 -5.54 -5.68 19.20
C HIS A 24 -6.47 -6.82 19.67
N ALA A 25 -7.03 -6.71 20.88
CA ALA A 25 -7.94 -7.73 21.41
C ALA A 25 -9.20 -7.89 20.55
N ALA A 26 -9.77 -6.77 20.07
CA ALA A 26 -10.92 -6.79 19.16
C ALA A 26 -10.56 -7.38 17.78
N SER A 27 -9.35 -7.11 17.29
CA SER A 27 -8.84 -7.69 16.05
C SER A 27 -8.74 -9.22 16.11
N LEU A 28 -8.32 -9.76 17.27
CA LEU A 28 -8.23 -11.19 17.51
C LEU A 28 -9.58 -11.83 17.82
N GLY A 29 -10.43 -11.16 18.60
CA GLY A 29 -11.72 -11.64 19.06
C GLY A 29 -12.85 -11.51 18.04
N ASP A 30 -14.08 -11.63 18.53
CA ASP A 30 -15.27 -11.37 17.72
C ASP A 30 -15.42 -9.87 17.41
N ASN A 31 -15.84 -9.53 16.19
CA ASN A 31 -16.05 -8.14 15.77
C ASN A 31 -16.95 -8.05 14.52
N TRP A 32 -17.49 -6.86 14.29
CA TRP A 32 -18.43 -6.60 13.19
C TRP A 32 -17.83 -6.85 11.80
N LEU A 33 -16.54 -6.55 11.59
CA LEU A 33 -15.85 -6.82 10.31
C LEU A 33 -15.81 -8.32 10.01
N LYS A 34 -15.54 -9.16 11.01
CA LYS A 34 -15.57 -10.62 10.84
C LYS A 34 -16.96 -11.15 10.51
N HIS A 35 -18.01 -10.55 11.07
CA HIS A 35 -19.39 -10.88 10.70
C HIS A 35 -19.73 -10.54 9.24
N GLU A 36 -19.01 -9.57 8.65
CA GLU A 36 -19.06 -9.25 7.22
C GLU A 36 -18.08 -10.07 6.37
N GLY A 37 -17.40 -11.06 6.96
CA GLY A 37 -16.40 -11.88 6.27
C GLY A 37 -15.05 -11.18 6.04
N VAL A 38 -14.85 -9.98 6.60
CA VAL A 38 -13.59 -9.26 6.55
C VAL A 38 -12.67 -9.78 7.65
N ALA A 39 -11.53 -10.33 7.25
CA ALA A 39 -10.59 -10.85 8.22
C ALA A 39 -9.72 -9.74 8.83
N THR A 40 -9.57 -9.79 10.16
CA THR A 40 -8.97 -8.70 10.97
C THR A 40 -7.69 -9.10 11.70
N ALA A 41 -7.10 -10.25 11.38
CA ALA A 41 -5.81 -10.69 11.88
C ALA A 41 -5.18 -11.72 10.91
N PHE A 42 -3.87 -11.91 11.02
CA PHE A 42 -3.14 -13.00 10.35
C PHE A 42 -2.95 -14.17 11.32
N ALA A 43 -3.27 -15.38 10.88
CA ALA A 43 -3.02 -16.59 11.65
C ALA A 43 -1.60 -17.08 11.38
N LEU A 44 -0.72 -16.97 12.37
CA LEU A 44 0.61 -17.58 12.32
C LEU A 44 0.50 -19.07 12.68
N ALA A 45 1.25 -19.93 12.01
CA ALA A 45 1.46 -21.32 12.45
C ALA A 45 2.77 -21.84 11.89
N GLU A 46 3.24 -22.96 12.43
CA GLU A 46 4.36 -23.70 11.87
C GLU A 46 4.15 -24.00 10.38
N GLY A 47 5.19 -23.80 9.58
CA GLY A 47 5.14 -23.95 8.13
C GLY A 47 4.34 -22.86 7.38
N ARG A 48 3.80 -21.84 8.07
CA ARG A 48 3.11 -20.70 7.43
C ARG A 48 3.91 -19.41 7.59
N SER A 49 4.13 -18.73 6.46
CA SER A 49 4.73 -17.39 6.41
C SER A 49 3.73 -16.38 5.88
N VAL A 50 3.75 -15.17 6.43
CA VAL A 50 3.05 -14.01 5.87
C VAL A 50 4.10 -12.96 5.55
N SER A 51 4.07 -12.42 4.33
CA SER A 51 5.00 -11.39 3.89
C SER A 51 4.24 -10.17 3.39
N PHE A 52 4.65 -8.99 3.87
CA PHE A 52 4.17 -7.70 3.40
C PHE A 52 5.33 -7.02 2.68
N ARG A 53 5.13 -6.69 1.42
CA ARG A 53 6.08 -5.92 0.62
C ARG A 53 5.48 -4.55 0.42
N HIS A 54 6.20 -3.52 0.84
CA HIS A 54 5.74 -2.15 0.79
C HIS A 54 6.89 -1.25 0.35
N VAL A 55 6.59 -0.29 -0.51
CA VAL A 55 7.54 0.73 -0.97
C VAL A 55 6.93 2.10 -0.74
N ILE A 56 7.60 2.92 0.09
CA ILE A 56 7.31 4.35 0.22
C ILE A 56 8.43 5.12 -0.45
N GLY A 57 8.07 6.03 -1.34
CA GLY A 57 9.00 6.94 -1.97
C GLY A 57 8.39 8.33 -2.12
N ALA A 58 9.26 9.32 -2.29
CA ALA A 58 8.88 10.68 -2.64
C ALA A 58 9.56 11.05 -3.96
N VAL A 59 8.85 11.78 -4.81
CA VAL A 59 9.40 12.36 -6.02
C VAL A 59 9.42 13.88 -5.88
N PRO A 60 10.46 14.58 -6.40
CA PRO A 60 10.44 16.03 -6.46
C PRO A 60 9.18 16.52 -7.18
N ALA A 61 8.47 17.45 -6.53
CA ALA A 61 7.22 18.03 -7.01
C ALA A 61 7.43 19.06 -8.13
N ALA A 62 8.62 19.68 -8.20
CA ALA A 62 9.02 20.42 -9.38
C ALA A 62 8.92 19.46 -10.58
N ASP A 63 8.22 19.90 -11.62
CA ASP A 63 7.99 19.18 -12.88
C ASP A 63 6.80 18.18 -12.91
N VAL A 64 5.91 18.17 -11.91
CA VAL A 64 4.75 17.25 -11.93
C VAL A 64 3.46 17.94 -11.46
N GLU A 65 2.50 18.08 -12.39
CA GLU A 65 1.08 18.23 -12.04
C GLU A 65 0.63 17.08 -11.10
N PRO A 66 -0.43 17.25 -10.29
CA PRO A 66 -0.95 16.16 -9.49
C PRO A 66 -1.17 14.89 -10.35
N PRO A 67 -0.65 13.73 -9.91
CA PRO A 67 -0.68 12.53 -10.73
C PRO A 67 -2.13 12.10 -11.00
N SER A 68 -2.42 11.74 -12.25
CA SER A 68 -3.70 11.17 -12.67
C SER A 68 -3.70 9.64 -12.53
N GLY A 69 -2.53 9.02 -12.44
CA GLY A 69 -2.37 7.58 -12.28
C GLY A 69 -0.91 7.15 -12.11
N LEU A 70 -0.73 5.86 -11.82
CA LEU A 70 0.56 5.20 -11.72
C LEU A 70 0.54 3.92 -12.58
N GLU A 71 1.59 3.69 -13.36
CA GLU A 71 1.79 2.44 -14.10
C GLU A 71 3.12 1.81 -13.67
N GLN A 72 3.08 0.52 -13.31
CA GLN A 72 4.24 -0.23 -12.87
C GLN A 72 4.85 -1.00 -14.05
N ALA A 73 6.16 -0.87 -14.24
CA ALA A 73 6.96 -1.78 -15.05
C ALA A 73 7.95 -2.54 -14.14
N THR A 74 8.81 -3.39 -14.72
CA THR A 74 9.74 -4.24 -13.95
C THR A 74 10.81 -3.43 -13.22
N ASP A 75 11.33 -2.37 -13.84
CA ASP A 75 12.48 -1.58 -13.40
C ASP A 75 12.18 -0.08 -13.23
N ARG A 76 10.91 0.31 -13.43
CA ARG A 76 10.46 1.70 -13.37
C ARG A 76 9.00 1.83 -12.97
N LEU A 77 8.68 2.97 -12.38
CA LEU A 77 7.31 3.43 -12.14
C LEU A 77 7.07 4.66 -13.02
N ARG A 78 5.97 4.64 -13.76
CA ARG A 78 5.50 5.77 -14.56
C ARG A 78 4.42 6.52 -13.79
N ILE A 79 4.68 7.79 -13.53
CA ILE A 79 3.75 8.71 -12.87
C ILE A 79 3.07 9.52 -13.98
N LEU A 80 1.77 9.28 -14.18
CA LEU A 80 1.00 9.88 -15.26
C LEU A 80 0.46 11.26 -14.83
N ALA A 81 0.51 12.24 -15.73
CA ALA A 81 -0.10 13.54 -15.56
C ALA A 81 -1.42 13.66 -16.35
N GLN A 82 -2.26 14.64 -16.01
CA GLN A 82 -3.54 14.87 -16.70
C GLN A 82 -3.37 15.27 -18.18
N ASN A 83 -2.26 15.90 -18.53
CA ASN A 83 -1.95 16.31 -19.91
C ASN A 83 -1.40 15.16 -20.79
N GLY A 84 -1.38 13.93 -20.28
CA GLY A 84 -0.87 12.75 -20.98
C GLY A 84 0.65 12.56 -20.93
N SER A 85 1.40 13.48 -20.32
CA SER A 85 2.83 13.28 -20.04
C SER A 85 3.05 12.28 -18.90
N ALA A 86 4.26 11.72 -18.84
CA ALA A 86 4.65 10.78 -17.79
C ALA A 86 6.07 11.07 -17.30
N LYS A 87 6.27 10.99 -15.97
CA LYS A 87 7.60 10.98 -15.33
C LYS A 87 7.96 9.56 -14.96
N GLU A 88 9.14 9.12 -15.38
CA GLU A 88 9.66 7.80 -15.02
C GLU A 88 10.65 7.93 -13.87
N ILE A 89 10.52 7.03 -12.89
CA ILE A 89 11.48 6.90 -11.80
C ILE A 89 11.98 5.46 -11.72
N PRO A 90 13.25 5.24 -11.32
CA PRO A 90 13.74 3.89 -11.00
C PRO A 90 12.87 3.25 -9.92
N PHE A 91 12.47 2.01 -10.13
CA PHE A 91 11.59 1.29 -9.21
C PHE A 91 11.73 -0.22 -9.40
N ASP A 92 11.90 -0.97 -8.31
CA ASP A 92 11.94 -2.44 -8.37
C ASP A 92 10.50 -3.00 -8.36
N GLY A 93 9.96 -3.26 -9.55
CA GLY A 93 8.63 -3.85 -9.70
C GLY A 93 8.56 -5.33 -9.32
N ASP A 94 9.68 -6.03 -9.34
CA ASP A 94 9.75 -7.44 -8.94
C ASP A 94 9.66 -7.60 -7.43
N PHE A 95 10.12 -6.61 -6.65
CA PHE A 95 10.00 -6.62 -5.20
C PHE A 95 8.55 -6.81 -4.73
N LEU A 96 7.58 -6.18 -5.38
CA LEU A 96 6.15 -6.25 -5.02
C LEU A 96 5.44 -7.51 -5.52
N ARG A 97 6.05 -8.33 -6.39
CA ARG A 97 5.40 -9.54 -6.92
C ARG A 97 5.17 -10.58 -5.82
N ILE A 98 3.90 -10.90 -5.61
CA ILE A 98 3.43 -11.91 -4.67
C ILE A 98 3.56 -13.30 -5.31
N SER A 99 4.79 -13.79 -5.45
CA SER A 99 5.06 -15.18 -5.85
C SER A 99 6.45 -15.70 -5.48
N ARG A 100 7.37 -14.82 -5.04
CA ARG A 100 8.64 -15.26 -4.44
C ARG A 100 8.46 -15.44 -2.93
N SER A 101 8.36 -16.70 -2.49
CA SER A 101 8.75 -17.06 -1.13
C SER A 101 10.23 -16.70 -0.99
N VAL A 102 10.56 -15.94 0.06
CA VAL A 102 11.94 -15.86 0.52
C VAL A 102 12.20 -17.17 1.27
N PRO A 103 13.28 -17.92 0.97
CA PRO A 103 13.66 -19.09 1.77
C PRO A 103 13.84 -18.68 3.23
N ALA A 104 13.39 -19.53 4.15
CA ALA A 104 13.57 -19.34 5.59
C ALA A 104 15.05 -19.37 6.00
#